data_AF-A0A2I9E8P5-F1
#
_entry.id   AF-A0A2I9E8P5-F1
#
_cell.length_a   1.000
_cell.length_b   1.000
_cell.length_c   1.000
_cell.angle_alpha   90.00
_cell.angle_beta   90.00
_cell.angle_gamma   90.00
#
_symmetry.space_group_name_H-M   'P 1'
#
loop_
_entity.id
_entity.type
_entity.pdbx_description
1 polymer ?
#
loop_
_entity_poly.entity_id
_entity_poly.type
_entity_poly.pdbx_seq_one_letter_code
_entity_poly.pdbx_strand_id
1 'polypeptide(L)'
;MTLQNALDHFKNLESKTTEKSEIKIYQKFIQILTSLENCYLSDAEIQSIEQQLDGFGLNSNSTKNRKYFIRTYKLFQKYLKDTFSLTIKDYYTNMGLGLGASFGIIFGIVVLSNLERSLGISFGIALGMLIGLAIGRNLDSQAKAAGKMLL
;
A
#
# COMPACT_ATOMS: atom_id res chain seq x y z
N MET A 1 20.25 5.83 -6.62
CA MET A 1 19.78 7.21 -6.71
C MET A 1 19.44 7.57 -5.31
N THR A 2 19.79 8.78 -4.89
CA THR A 2 19.50 9.18 -3.51
C THR A 2 18.00 9.30 -3.29
N LEU A 3 17.54 9.20 -2.04
CA LEU A 3 16.13 9.44 -1.70
C LEU A 3 15.65 10.80 -2.22
N GLN A 4 16.48 11.83 -2.10
CA GLN A 4 16.20 13.17 -2.63
C GLN A 4 16.07 13.18 -4.16
N ASN A 5 17.00 12.53 -4.86
CA ASN A 5 16.96 12.44 -6.33
C ASN A 5 15.73 11.67 -6.82
N ALA A 6 15.29 10.64 -6.08
CA ALA A 6 14.07 9.91 -6.37
C ALA A 6 12.82 10.80 -6.18
N LEU A 7 12.78 11.57 -5.10
CA LEU A 7 11.69 12.51 -4.81
C LEU A 7 11.56 13.57 -5.91
N ASP A 8 12.67 14.19 -6.29
CA ASP A 8 12.70 15.20 -7.35
C ASP A 8 12.33 14.61 -8.71
N HIS A 9 12.76 13.38 -8.99
CA HIS A 9 12.36 12.66 -10.20
C HIS A 9 10.84 12.50 -10.30
N PHE A 10 10.18 12.04 -9.23
CA PHE A 10 8.72 11.87 -9.25
C PHE A 10 7.95 13.20 -9.27
N LYS A 11 8.43 14.25 -8.59
CA LYS A 11 7.85 15.60 -8.70
C LYS A 11 7.92 16.15 -10.13
N ASN A 12 9.04 15.91 -10.81
CA ASN A 12 9.23 16.30 -12.21
C ASN A 12 8.33 15.48 -13.17
N LEU A 13 8.12 14.19 -12.91
CA LEU A 13 7.18 13.38 -13.68
C LEU A 13 5.74 13.85 -13.48
N GLU A 14 5.36 14.18 -12.24
CA GLU A 14 4.03 14.71 -11.90
C GLU A 14 3.75 16.04 -12.61
N SER A 15 4.71 16.96 -12.63
CA SER A 15 4.50 18.29 -13.26
C SER A 15 4.42 18.24 -14.79
N LYS A 16 4.99 17.20 -15.42
CA LYS A 16 5.04 17.03 -16.88
C LYS A 16 3.86 16.25 -17.46
N THR A 17 3.20 15.42 -16.66
CA THR A 17 2.08 14.60 -17.14
C THR A 17 0.75 15.32 -16.93
N THR A 18 -0.18 15.18 -17.86
CA THR A 18 -1.58 15.63 -17.71
C THR A 18 -2.52 14.46 -17.38
N GLU A 19 -1.99 13.23 -17.39
CA GLU A 19 -2.75 12.00 -17.16
C GLU A 19 -3.05 11.82 -15.67
N LYS A 20 -4.31 12.05 -15.26
CA LYS A 20 -4.77 11.90 -13.86
C LYS A 20 -4.40 10.55 -13.25
N SER A 21 -4.38 9.48 -14.05
CA SER A 21 -4.07 8.14 -13.58
C SER A 21 -2.59 7.90 -13.30
N GLU A 22 -1.70 8.66 -13.93
CA GLU A 22 -0.25 8.68 -13.70
C GLU A 22 0.10 9.60 -12.53
N ILE A 23 -0.49 10.80 -12.50
CA ILE A 23 -0.38 11.76 -11.38
C ILE A 23 -0.63 11.04 -10.05
N LYS A 24 -1.74 10.29 -9.93
CA LYS A 24 -2.08 9.53 -8.72
C LYS A 24 -1.02 8.51 -8.30
N ILE A 25 -0.26 7.94 -9.24
CA ILE A 25 0.81 6.98 -8.91
C ILE A 25 2.06 7.72 -8.48
N TYR A 26 2.43 8.81 -9.15
CA TYR A 26 3.59 9.62 -8.78
C TYR A 26 3.40 10.27 -7.41
N GLN A 27 2.20 10.77 -7.11
CA GLN A 27 1.84 11.29 -5.77
C GLN A 27 2.03 10.24 -4.67
N LYS A 28 1.68 8.98 -4.93
CA LYS A 28 1.90 7.90 -3.96
C LYS A 28 3.38 7.62 -3.71
N PHE A 29 4.21 7.69 -4.75
CA PHE A 29 5.67 7.59 -4.58
C PHE A 29 6.21 8.77 -3.76
N ILE A 30 5.81 9.99 -4.11
CA ILE A 30 6.21 11.22 -3.39
C ILE A 30 5.84 11.10 -1.90
N GLN A 31 4.62 10.67 -1.59
CA GLN A 31 4.17 10.48 -0.21
C GLN A 31 5.09 9.52 0.56
N ILE A 32 5.39 8.33 0.02
CA ILE A 32 6.26 7.37 0.70
C ILE A 32 7.67 7.94 0.88
N LEU A 33 8.24 8.53 -0.16
CA LEU A 33 9.61 9.08 -0.12
C LEU A 33 9.72 10.21 0.91
N THR A 34 8.75 11.11 0.96
CA THR A 34 8.69 12.17 1.98
C THR A 34 8.50 11.59 3.40
N SER A 35 7.68 10.55 3.56
CA SER A 35 7.53 9.88 4.87
C SER A 35 8.83 9.18 5.31
N LEU A 36 9.64 8.66 4.37
CA LEU A 36 10.96 8.08 4.66
C LEU A 36 11.99 9.13 5.06
N GLU A 37 11.99 10.31 4.43
CA GLU A 37 12.89 11.43 4.76
C GLU A 37 12.66 11.96 6.18
N ASN A 38 11.42 11.91 6.66
CA ASN A 38 11.04 12.32 8.02
C ASN A 38 11.19 11.20 9.07
N CYS A 39 11.65 10.02 8.68
CA CYS A 39 11.83 8.88 9.57
C CYS A 39 13.28 8.85 10.07
N TYR A 40 13.50 8.54 11.36
CA TYR A 40 14.85 8.31 11.90
C TYR A 40 15.39 6.97 11.38
N LEU A 41 15.91 6.97 10.16
CA LEU A 41 16.61 5.86 9.54
C LEU A 41 18.12 6.05 9.73
N SER A 42 18.83 4.97 10.02
CA SER A 42 20.30 4.97 10.04
C SER A 42 20.86 5.00 8.62
N ASP A 43 22.11 5.44 8.46
CA ASP A 43 22.77 5.55 7.15
C ASP A 43 22.77 4.22 6.38
N ALA A 44 22.91 3.09 7.08
CA ALA A 44 22.86 1.76 6.48
C ALA A 44 21.46 1.41 5.92
N GLU A 45 20.41 1.84 6.61
CA GLU A 45 19.02 1.64 6.18
C GLU A 45 18.68 2.52 4.98
N ILE A 46 19.11 3.79 5.01
CA ILE A 46 19.00 4.72 3.89
C ILE A 46 19.72 4.15 2.66
N GLN A 47 20.96 3.70 2.82
CA GLN A 47 21.74 3.12 1.72
C GLN A 47 21.06 1.88 1.13
N SER A 48 20.47 1.03 1.98
CA SER A 48 19.73 -0.15 1.53
C SER A 48 18.48 0.21 0.72
N ILE A 49 17.75 1.25 1.13
CA ILE A 49 16.59 1.78 0.38
C ILE A 49 17.02 2.38 -0.96
N GLU A 50 18.11 3.14 -0.99
CA GLU A 50 18.64 3.76 -2.20
C GLU A 50 19.12 2.73 -3.23
N GLN A 51 19.76 1.65 -2.76
CA GLN A 51 20.14 0.51 -3.61
C GLN A 51 18.91 -0.17 -4.22
N GLN A 52 17.84 -0.34 -3.43
CA GLN A 52 16.61 -0.93 -3.93
C GLN A 52 15.92 -0.03 -4.97
N LEU A 53 15.94 1.29 -4.77
CA LEU A 53 15.43 2.27 -5.75
C LEU A 53 16.25 2.25 -7.05
N ASP A 54 17.56 2.07 -6.97
CA ASP A 54 18.41 1.87 -8.14
C ASP A 54 18.12 0.57 -8.86
N GLY A 55 17.87 -0.52 -8.13
CA GLY A 55 17.54 -1.82 -8.70
C GLY A 55 16.27 -1.80 -9.55
N PHE A 56 15.33 -0.89 -9.26
CA PHE A 56 14.18 -0.68 -10.12
C PHE A 56 14.53 0.04 -11.42
N GLY A 57 15.65 0.76 -11.45
CA GLY A 57 16.13 1.48 -12.62
C GLY A 57 15.24 2.66 -13.00
N LEU A 58 14.60 3.34 -12.03
CA LEU A 58 13.56 4.37 -12.25
C LEU A 58 13.99 5.46 -13.24
N ASN A 59 15.28 5.78 -13.31
CA ASN A 59 15.87 6.81 -14.18
C ASN A 59 16.29 6.32 -15.57
N SER A 60 15.96 5.09 -15.97
CA SER A 60 16.34 4.59 -17.31
C SER A 60 15.63 5.34 -18.43
N ASN A 61 16.36 5.65 -19.51
CA ASN A 61 15.89 6.37 -20.71
C ASN A 61 14.80 5.63 -21.53
N SER A 62 14.35 4.47 -21.07
CA SER A 62 13.27 3.71 -21.69
C SER A 62 11.90 4.31 -21.35
N THR A 63 11.03 4.50 -22.34
CA THR A 63 9.64 4.95 -22.12
C THR A 63 8.91 3.98 -21.20
N LYS A 64 8.67 4.37 -19.95
CA LYS A 64 8.01 3.53 -18.96
C LYS A 64 6.53 3.79 -18.96
N ASN A 65 5.74 2.73 -19.10
CA ASN A 65 4.30 2.85 -19.04
C ASN A 65 3.81 2.89 -17.58
N ARG A 66 2.59 3.39 -17.39
CA ARG A 66 1.90 3.39 -16.09
C ARG A 66 1.93 2.03 -15.37
N LYS A 67 1.79 0.91 -16.10
CA LYS A 67 1.79 -0.45 -15.52
C LYS A 67 3.11 -0.76 -14.81
N TYR A 68 4.23 -0.33 -15.38
CA TYR A 68 5.54 -0.48 -14.76
C TYR A 68 5.57 0.24 -13.41
N PHE A 69 5.15 1.51 -13.33
CA PHE A 69 5.17 2.27 -12.08
C PHE A 69 4.26 1.64 -11.01
N ILE A 70 3.10 1.10 -11.38
CA ILE A 70 2.24 0.35 -10.43
C ILE A 70 2.96 -0.88 -9.88
N ARG A 71 3.63 -1.64 -10.74
CA ARG A 71 4.36 -2.86 -10.33
C ARG A 71 5.52 -2.49 -9.41
N THR A 72 6.32 -1.50 -9.80
CA THR A 72 7.45 -1.01 -9.02
C THR A 72 7.00 -0.49 -7.66
N TYR A 73 5.90 0.28 -7.62
CA TYR A 73 5.32 0.77 -6.38
C TYR A 73 4.97 -0.38 -5.43
N LYS A 74 4.26 -1.41 -5.92
CA LYS A 74 3.91 -2.58 -5.10
C LYS A 74 5.15 -3.32 -4.57
N LEU A 75 6.18 -3.48 -5.39
CA LEU A 75 7.44 -4.11 -4.98
C LEU A 75 8.17 -3.28 -3.92
N PHE A 76 8.18 -1.96 -4.08
CA PHE A 76 8.79 -1.05 -3.11
C PHE A 76 8.02 -1.05 -1.77
N GLN A 77 6.69 -0.99 -1.80
CA GLN A 77 5.86 -1.12 -0.60
C GLN A 77 6.11 -2.46 0.11
N LYS A 78 6.21 -3.56 -0.65
CA LYS A 78 6.52 -4.88 -0.11
C LYS A 78 7.90 -4.90 0.55
N TYR A 79 8.91 -4.35 -0.10
CA TYR A 79 10.27 -4.25 0.44
C TYR A 79 10.32 -3.46 1.76
N LEU A 80 9.67 -2.29 1.80
CA LEU A 80 9.61 -1.47 3.02
C LEU A 80 8.91 -2.20 4.16
N LYS A 81 7.84 -2.92 3.85
CA LYS A 81 7.13 -3.74 4.83
C LYS A 81 7.97 -4.91 5.33
N ASP A 82 8.55 -5.69 4.43
CA ASP A 82 9.26 -6.93 4.77
C ASP A 82 10.59 -6.64 5.49
N THR A 83 11.27 -5.54 5.13
CA THR A 83 12.60 -5.19 5.67
C THR A 83 12.52 -4.32 6.91
N PHE A 84 11.65 -3.31 6.91
CA PHE A 84 11.59 -2.31 8.00
C PHE A 84 10.34 -2.45 8.87
N SER A 85 9.46 -3.43 8.59
CA SER A 85 8.12 -3.51 9.17
C SER A 85 7.28 -2.23 8.97
N LEU A 86 7.68 -1.36 8.03
CA LEU A 86 7.04 -0.08 7.78
C LEU A 86 5.72 -0.33 7.06
N THR A 87 4.65 -0.22 7.82
CA THR A 87 3.29 -0.48 7.34
C THR A 87 2.68 0.83 6.87
N ILE A 88 2.18 0.85 5.65
CA ILE A 88 1.53 2.04 5.07
C ILE A 88 0.16 2.22 5.72
N LYS A 89 -0.23 3.45 5.99
CA LYS A 89 -1.52 3.79 6.61
C LYS A 89 -2.70 2.99 6.01
N ASP A 90 -3.54 2.46 6.89
CA ASP A 90 -4.74 1.66 6.58
C ASP A 90 -4.49 0.34 5.82
N TYR A 91 -3.26 -0.19 5.85
CA TYR A 91 -2.93 -1.44 5.16
C TYR A 91 -3.69 -2.64 5.74
N TYR A 92 -3.68 -2.83 7.06
CA TYR A 92 -4.37 -3.96 7.68
C TYR A 92 -5.89 -3.77 7.62
N THR A 93 -6.37 -2.52 7.68
CA THR A 93 -7.77 -2.17 7.47
C THR A 93 -8.25 -2.57 6.07
N ASN A 94 -7.53 -2.15 5.02
CA ASN A 94 -7.90 -2.49 3.64
C ASN A 94 -7.79 -3.99 3.36
N MET A 95 -6.76 -4.64 3.90
CA MET A 95 -6.60 -6.09 3.79
C MET A 95 -7.72 -6.84 4.53
N GLY A 96 -8.05 -6.40 5.74
CA GLY A 96 -9.12 -6.94 6.57
C GLY A 96 -10.49 -6.80 5.91
N LEU A 97 -10.79 -5.65 5.29
CA LEU A 97 -12.02 -5.47 4.51
C LEU A 97 -12.12 -6.43 3.32
N GLY A 98 -11.04 -6.59 2.55
CA GLY A 98 -11.02 -7.49 1.38
C GLY A 98 -11.15 -8.96 1.74
N LEU A 99 -10.43 -9.42 2.77
CA LEU A 99 -10.53 -10.78 3.29
C LEU A 99 -11.88 -11.03 3.95
N GLY A 100 -12.35 -10.08 4.76
CA GLY A 100 -13.64 -10.10 5.42
C GLY A 100 -14.80 -10.24 4.44
N ALA A 101 -14.81 -9.46 3.36
CA ALA A 101 -15.82 -9.59 2.32
C ALA A 101 -15.77 -10.97 1.65
N SER A 102 -14.56 -11.46 1.33
CA SER A 102 -14.36 -12.74 0.62
C SER A 102 -14.82 -13.95 1.45
N PHE A 103 -14.42 -14.01 2.72
CA PHE A 103 -14.89 -15.04 3.66
C PHE A 103 -16.37 -14.86 4.03
N GLY A 104 -16.83 -13.61 4.11
CA GLY A 104 -18.22 -13.25 4.35
C GLY A 104 -19.18 -13.83 3.31
N ILE A 105 -18.80 -13.84 2.03
CA ILE A 105 -19.60 -14.49 0.97
C ILE A 105 -19.77 -15.99 1.25
N ILE A 106 -18.67 -16.69 1.54
CA ILE A 106 -18.69 -18.13 1.79
C ILE A 106 -19.52 -18.44 3.04
N PHE A 107 -19.30 -17.68 4.12
CA PHE A 107 -20.06 -17.80 5.35
C PHE A 107 -21.55 -17.52 5.14
N GLY A 108 -21.89 -16.48 4.37
CA GLY A 108 -23.26 -16.12 4.04
C GLY A 108 -24.00 -17.18 3.22
N ILE A 109 -23.29 -17.88 2.32
CA ILE A 109 -23.89 -18.97 1.54
C ILE A 109 -24.08 -20.23 2.40
N VAL A 110 -23.10 -20.57 3.24
CA VAL A 110 -23.08 -21.84 3.99
C VAL A 110 -23.91 -21.76 5.28
N VAL A 111 -23.77 -20.69 6.05
CA VAL A 111 -24.37 -20.56 7.39
C VAL A 111 -25.72 -19.87 7.35
N LEU A 112 -25.92 -18.93 6.43
CA LEU A 112 -27.21 -18.25 6.20
C LEU A 112 -27.97 -18.90 5.02
N SER A 113 -27.76 -20.20 4.77
CA SER A 113 -28.40 -20.95 3.67
C SER A 113 -29.93 -20.99 3.76
N ASN A 114 -30.49 -20.75 4.95
CA ASN A 114 -31.93 -20.70 5.20
C ASN A 114 -32.58 -19.39 4.73
N LEU A 115 -31.79 -18.36 4.43
CA LEU A 115 -32.25 -17.10 3.84
C LEU A 115 -32.15 -17.16 2.32
N GLU A 116 -32.82 -16.24 1.63
CA GLU A 116 -32.59 -16.06 0.19
C GLU A 116 -31.09 -15.86 -0.07
N ARG A 117 -30.59 -16.52 -1.10
CA ARG A 117 -29.15 -16.57 -1.42
C ARG A 117 -28.52 -15.18 -1.50
N SER A 118 -29.25 -14.22 -2.07
CA SER A 118 -28.86 -12.81 -2.17
C SER A 118 -28.74 -12.13 -0.79
N LEU A 119 -29.68 -12.37 0.11
CA LEU A 119 -29.68 -11.86 1.49
C LEU A 119 -28.55 -12.49 2.30
N GLY A 120 -28.37 -13.81 2.21
CA GLY A 120 -27.27 -14.52 2.90
C GLY A 120 -25.90 -13.98 2.49
N ILE A 121 -25.67 -13.78 1.19
CA ILE A 121 -24.42 -13.18 0.67
C ILE A 121 -24.26 -11.74 1.17
N SER A 122 -25.31 -10.92 1.09
CA SER A 122 -25.23 -9.50 1.50
C SER A 122 -24.94 -9.34 2.99
N PHE A 123 -25.62 -10.11 3.84
CA PHE A 123 -25.35 -10.14 5.28
C PHE A 123 -23.98 -10.71 5.60
N GLY A 124 -23.58 -11.78 4.89
CA GLY A 124 -22.26 -12.38 5.04
C GLY A 124 -21.14 -11.40 4.71
N ILE A 125 -21.24 -10.66 3.60
CA ILE A 125 -20.29 -9.60 3.23
C ILE A 125 -20.27 -8.51 4.30
N ALA A 126 -21.43 -8.02 4.76
CA ALA A 126 -21.51 -6.98 5.77
C ALA A 126 -20.84 -7.39 7.09
N LEU A 127 -21.17 -8.58 7.60
CA LEU A 127 -20.58 -9.12 8.82
C LEU A 127 -19.08 -9.38 8.68
N GLY A 128 -18.68 -10.00 7.57
CA GLY A 128 -17.27 -10.28 7.29
C GLY A 128 -16.44 -9.01 7.19
N MET A 129 -16.95 -7.97 6.53
CA MET A 129 -16.28 -6.66 6.48
C MET A 129 -16.22 -5.98 7.84
N LEU A 130 -17.25 -6.07 8.68
CA LEU A 130 -17.23 -5.50 10.04
C LEU A 130 -16.14 -6.15 10.91
N ILE A 131 -16.06 -7.48 10.88
CA ILE A 131 -15.02 -8.24 11.61
C ILE A 131 -13.64 -7.89 11.05
N GLY A 132 -13.49 -7.91 9.72
CA GLY A 132 -12.24 -7.56 9.04
C GLY A 132 -11.78 -6.14 9.33
N LEU A 133 -12.71 -5.18 9.39
CA LEU A 133 -12.46 -3.79 9.75
C LEU A 133 -12.00 -3.66 11.21
N ALA A 134 -12.64 -4.35 12.14
CA ALA A 134 -12.29 -4.31 13.55
C ALA A 134 -10.87 -4.86 13.80
N ILE A 135 -10.55 -6.03 13.21
CA ILE A 135 -9.22 -6.64 13.29
C ILE A 135 -8.19 -5.75 12.58
N GLY A 136 -8.50 -5.29 11.38
CA GLY A 136 -7.61 -4.44 10.59
C GLY A 136 -7.25 -3.13 11.28
N ARG A 137 -8.23 -2.44 11.88
CA ARG A 137 -8.00 -1.22 12.67
C ARG A 137 -7.17 -1.49 13.91
N ASN A 138 -7.38 -2.63 14.57
CA ASN A 138 -6.59 -2.98 15.76
C ASN A 138 -5.12 -3.20 15.39
N LEU A 139 -4.85 -3.91 14.29
CA LEU A 139 -3.50 -4.13 13.78
C LEU A 139 -2.84 -2.84 13.26
N ASP A 140 -3.58 -1.99 12.56
CA ASP A 140 -3.10 -0.67 12.14
C ASP A 140 -2.79 0.22 13.36
N SER A 141 -3.63 0.17 14.41
CA SER A 141 -3.38 0.89 15.66
C SER A 141 -2.15 0.38 16.40
N GLN A 142 -1.91 -0.95 16.41
CA GLN A 142 -0.70 -1.53 16.97
C GLN A 142 0.54 -1.11 16.18
N ALA A 143 0.47 -1.14 14.84
CA ALA A 143 1.57 -0.69 13.98
C ALA A 143 1.88 0.80 14.18
N LYS A 144 0.85 1.64 14.38
CA LYS A 144 1.00 3.06 14.72
C LYS A 144 1.64 3.25 16.09
N ALA A 145 1.19 2.52 17.11
CA ALA A 145 1.74 2.60 18.46
C ALA A 145 3.21 2.15 18.53
N ALA A 146 3.61 1.21 17.67
CA ALA A 146 4.98 0.73 17.54
C ALA A 146 5.92 1.68 16.77
N GLY A 147 5.44 2.83 16.29
CA GLY A 147 6.23 3.75 15.44
C GLY A 147 6.55 3.20 14.05
N LYS A 148 5.89 2.10 13.65
CA LYS A 148 6.13 1.37 12.41
C LYS A 148 5.17 1.77 11.29
N MET A 149 4.33 2.78 11.49
CA MET A 149 3.36 3.23 10.50
C MET A 149 3.87 4.46 9.76
N LEU A 150 4.03 4.34 8.43
CA LEU A 150 4.28 5.49 7.56
C LEU A 150 2.94 6.16 7.24
N LEU A 151 2.86 7.47 7.53
CA LEU A 151 1.70 8.33 7.26
C LEU A 151 1.42 8.48 5.76
#